data_AF-A0A7Y2CT85-F1
#
_entry.id   AF-A0A7Y2CT85-F1
#
_cell.length_a   1.000
_cell.length_b   1.000
_cell.length_c   1.000
_cell.angle_alpha   90.00
_cell.angle_beta   90.00
_cell.angle_gamma   90.00
#
_symmetry.space_group_name_H-M   'P 1'
#
loop_
_entity.id
_entity.type
_entity.pdbx_description
1 polymer ?
#
loop_
_entity_poly.entity_id
_entity_poly.type
_entity_poly.pdbx_seq_one_letter_code
_entity_poly.pdbx_strand_id
1 'polypeptide(L)'
;MPDPSRTEALTGILDSLVLAASLDVAARFVRTYRDRRDGVDPSSQETDEVALERLAGLVDGLGEIAARLRLYHLLAMGEAPIESTLIRRFEALTLVGRAAGMLRVVHQSLLSVYPAVDEAVVERARRLQTQFDSGNEHGLANVEDVDRLEEFARSLSLQLASPNRS
;
A
#
# COMPACT_ATOMS: atom_id res chain seq x y z
N MET A 1 -40.62 2.03 -6.59
CA MET A 1 -40.01 0.87 -5.90
C MET A 1 -38.69 0.54 -6.58
N PRO A 2 -37.61 0.24 -5.84
CA PRO A 2 -36.40 -0.30 -6.44
C PRO A 2 -36.68 -1.68 -7.05
N ASP A 3 -36.01 -1.99 -8.15
CA ASP A 3 -36.08 -3.28 -8.83
C ASP A 3 -35.53 -4.40 -7.91
N PRO A 4 -36.32 -5.43 -7.57
CA PRO A 4 -35.87 -6.52 -6.68
C PRO A 4 -34.65 -7.26 -7.24
N SER A 5 -34.55 -7.46 -8.56
CA SER A 5 -33.41 -8.14 -9.18
C SER A 5 -32.11 -7.34 -9.04
N ARG A 6 -32.21 -6.00 -9.06
CA ARG A 6 -31.07 -5.12 -8.82
C ARG A 6 -30.60 -5.17 -7.36
N THR A 7 -31.53 -5.33 -6.43
CA THR A 7 -31.22 -5.42 -4.99
C THR A 7 -30.51 -6.73 -4.65
N GLU A 8 -30.93 -7.84 -5.25
CA GLU A 8 -30.25 -9.13 -5.13
C GLU A 8 -28.83 -9.10 -5.72
N ALA A 9 -28.67 -8.51 -6.90
CA ALA A 9 -27.36 -8.37 -7.53
C ALA A 9 -26.38 -7.53 -6.68
N LEU A 10 -26.85 -6.42 -6.10
CA LEU A 10 -26.05 -5.59 -5.20
C LEU A 10 -25.65 -6.35 -3.92
N THR A 11 -26.58 -7.10 -3.34
CA THR A 11 -26.29 -7.94 -2.17
C THR A 11 -25.19 -8.97 -2.49
N GLY A 12 -25.31 -9.69 -3.60
CA GLY A 12 -24.30 -10.67 -4.02
C GLY A 12 -22.92 -10.06 -4.28
N ILE A 13 -22.86 -8.82 -4.80
CA ILE A 13 -21.60 -8.08 -4.94
C ILE A 13 -21.03 -7.76 -3.55
N LEU A 14 -21.83 -7.21 -2.64
CA LEU A 14 -21.37 -6.87 -1.28
C LEU A 14 -20.84 -8.10 -0.54
N ASP A 15 -21.51 -9.25 -0.63
CA ASP A 15 -21.05 -10.51 -0.04
C ASP A 15 -19.68 -10.93 -0.61
N SER A 16 -19.52 -10.80 -1.94
CA SER A 16 -18.24 -11.07 -2.61
C SER A 16 -17.13 -10.14 -2.16
N LEU A 17 -17.43 -8.84 -1.98
CA LEU A 17 -16.46 -7.85 -1.49
C LEU A 17 -16.06 -8.11 -0.03
N VAL A 18 -17.01 -8.49 0.83
CA VAL A 18 -16.73 -8.88 2.22
C VAL A 18 -15.85 -10.11 2.28
N LEU A 19 -16.11 -11.12 1.44
CA LEU A 19 -15.27 -12.31 1.34
C LEU A 19 -13.85 -11.95 0.88
N ALA A 20 -13.73 -11.12 -0.15
CA ALA A 20 -12.44 -10.66 -0.66
C ALA A 20 -11.65 -9.88 0.42
N ALA A 21 -12.30 -8.98 1.14
CA ALA A 21 -11.68 -8.24 2.25
C ALA A 21 -11.19 -9.18 3.36
N SER A 22 -12.00 -10.18 3.72
CA SER A 22 -11.67 -11.16 4.76
C SER A 22 -10.47 -12.01 4.37
N LEU A 23 -10.42 -12.47 3.11
CA LEU A 23 -9.30 -13.22 2.57
C LEU A 23 -8.02 -12.38 2.50
N ASP A 24 -8.11 -11.09 2.14
CA ASP A 24 -6.96 -10.20 2.11
C ASP A 24 -6.40 -9.95 3.53
N VAL A 25 -7.27 -9.73 4.52
CA VAL A 25 -6.87 -9.59 5.93
C VAL A 25 -6.22 -10.89 6.43
N ALA A 26 -6.80 -12.05 6.13
CA ALA A 26 -6.24 -13.34 6.49
C ALA A 26 -4.85 -13.56 5.83
N ALA A 27 -4.72 -13.20 4.55
CA ALA A 27 -3.45 -13.29 3.84
C ALA A 27 -2.38 -12.36 4.45
N ARG A 28 -2.75 -11.14 4.88
CA ARG A 28 -1.87 -10.24 5.64
C ARG A 28 -1.40 -10.87 6.95
N PHE A 29 -2.33 -11.44 7.72
CA PHE A 29 -2.01 -12.11 8.98
C PHE A 29 -1.06 -13.30 8.78
N VAL A 30 -1.30 -14.14 7.77
CA VAL A 30 -0.43 -15.29 7.45
C VAL A 30 0.98 -14.84 7.07
N ARG A 31 1.13 -13.75 6.31
CA ARG A 31 2.45 -13.18 5.98
C ARG A 31 3.18 -12.74 7.24
N THR A 32 2.56 -11.89 8.07
CA THR A 32 3.18 -11.44 9.34
C THR A 32 3.52 -12.60 10.27
N TYR A 33 2.71 -13.65 10.30
CA TYR A 33 3.00 -14.84 11.08
C TYR A 33 4.22 -15.61 10.54
N ARG A 34 4.33 -15.77 9.22
CA ARG A 34 5.49 -16.41 8.57
C ARG A 34 6.76 -15.61 8.78
N ASP A 35 6.71 -14.30 8.57
CA ASP A 35 7.81 -13.38 8.81
C ASP A 35 8.40 -13.61 10.22
N ARG A 36 7.55 -13.59 11.26
CA ARG A 36 7.97 -13.87 12.64
C ARG A 36 8.54 -15.27 12.84
N ARG A 37 7.95 -16.28 12.19
CA ARG A 37 8.41 -17.67 12.27
C ARG A 37 9.79 -17.84 11.64
N ASP A 38 10.08 -17.10 10.58
CA ASP A 38 11.32 -17.16 9.83
C ASP A 38 12.40 -16.24 10.44
N GLY A 39 12.16 -15.68 11.63
CA GLY A 39 13.09 -14.79 12.34
C GLY A 39 13.15 -13.38 11.75
N VAL A 40 12.27 -13.08 10.80
CA VAL A 40 12.06 -11.75 10.23
C VAL A 40 11.14 -10.98 11.18
N ASP A 41 11.74 -10.34 12.18
CA ASP A 41 11.02 -9.50 13.13
C ASP A 41 11.37 -8.02 12.88
N PRO A 42 10.42 -7.21 12.38
CA PRO A 42 10.63 -5.78 12.17
C PRO A 42 10.90 -5.00 13.47
N SER A 43 10.78 -5.61 14.66
CA SER A 43 11.15 -5.02 15.95
C SER A 43 12.51 -5.47 16.50
N SER A 44 13.11 -6.50 15.89
CA SER A 44 14.46 -6.95 16.20
C SER A 44 15.47 -6.18 15.33
N GLN A 45 16.68 -5.94 15.84
CA GLN A 45 17.76 -5.33 15.07
C GLN A 45 18.16 -6.24 13.90
N GLU A 46 17.46 -6.11 12.77
CA GLU A 46 17.84 -6.72 11.49
C GLU A 46 19.21 -6.19 11.07
N THR A 47 20.00 -7.02 10.40
CA THR A 47 21.24 -6.55 9.80
C THR A 47 20.93 -5.59 8.65
N ASP A 48 21.81 -4.62 8.43
CA ASP A 48 21.65 -3.62 7.36
C ASP A 48 21.39 -4.27 5.99
N GLU A 49 22.06 -5.38 5.70
CA GLU A 49 21.90 -6.13 4.44
C GLU A 49 20.47 -6.66 4.25
N VAL A 50 19.89 -7.27 5.31
CA VAL A 50 18.51 -7.79 5.27
C VAL A 50 17.49 -6.66 5.16
N ALA A 51 17.73 -5.55 5.85
CA ALA A 51 16.87 -4.38 5.78
C ALA A 51 16.91 -3.73 4.39
N LEU A 52 18.09 -3.64 3.76
CA LEU A 52 18.25 -3.11 2.40
C LEU A 52 17.58 -4.00 1.33
N GLU A 53 17.75 -5.32 1.40
CA GLU A 53 17.07 -6.26 0.50
C GLU A 53 15.55 -6.16 0.63
N ARG A 54 15.04 -6.08 1.86
CA ARG A 54 13.62 -5.86 2.11
C ARG A 54 13.14 -4.53 1.52
N LEU A 55 13.89 -3.45 1.73
CA LEU A 55 13.53 -2.13 1.20
C LEU A 55 13.43 -2.16 -0.34
N ALA A 56 14.31 -2.88 -1.03
CA ALA A 56 14.24 -3.05 -2.48
C ALA A 56 12.92 -3.74 -2.91
N GLY A 57 12.56 -4.86 -2.28
CA GLY A 57 11.29 -5.54 -2.57
C GLY A 57 10.05 -4.71 -2.23
N LEU A 58 10.12 -3.88 -1.18
CA LEU A 58 9.04 -2.97 -0.82
C LEU A 58 8.88 -1.83 -1.84
N VAL A 59 9.96 -1.30 -2.39
CA VAL A 59 9.94 -0.26 -3.43
C VAL A 59 9.18 -0.74 -4.66
N ASP A 60 9.46 -1.95 -5.14
CA ASP A 60 8.78 -2.53 -6.30
C ASP A 60 7.27 -2.64 -6.06
N GLY A 61 6.86 -3.13 -4.89
CA GLY A 61 5.45 -3.24 -4.55
C GLY A 61 4.76 -1.88 -4.34
N LEU A 62 5.46 -0.85 -3.85
CA LEU A 62 4.92 0.51 -3.81
C LEU A 62 4.68 1.06 -5.23
N GLY A 63 5.61 0.80 -6.15
CA GLY A 63 5.47 1.16 -7.56
C GLY A 63 4.28 0.48 -8.24
N GLU A 64 4.08 -0.83 -8.00
CA GLU A 64 2.92 -1.57 -8.50
C GLU A 64 1.60 -0.96 -7.99
N ILE A 65 1.52 -0.70 -6.69
CA ILE A 65 0.31 -0.11 -6.09
C ILE A 65 0.02 1.26 -6.69
N ALA A 66 1.04 2.11 -6.85
CA ALA A 66 0.88 3.43 -7.42
C ALA A 66 0.38 3.37 -8.88
N ALA A 67 0.95 2.48 -9.70
CA ALA A 67 0.49 2.26 -11.07
C ALA A 67 -0.98 1.82 -11.13
N ARG A 68 -1.41 0.90 -10.25
CA ARG A 68 -2.80 0.45 -10.17
C ARG A 68 -3.75 1.55 -9.71
N LEU A 69 -3.37 2.35 -8.73
CA LEU A 69 -4.15 3.51 -8.28
C LEU A 69 -4.27 4.57 -9.38
N ARG A 70 -3.23 4.76 -10.18
CA ARG A 70 -3.29 5.67 -11.33
C ARG A 70 -4.21 5.16 -12.43
N LEU A 71 -4.15 3.86 -12.76
CA LEU A 71 -5.09 3.24 -13.69
C LEU A 71 -6.53 3.40 -13.22
N TYR A 72 -6.78 3.26 -11.91
CA TYR A 72 -8.09 3.52 -11.32
C TYR A 72 -8.57 4.95 -11.61
N HIS A 73 -7.73 5.96 -11.36
CA HIS A 73 -8.08 7.36 -11.59
C HIS A 73 -8.37 7.65 -13.07
N LEU A 74 -7.58 7.07 -13.98
CA LEU A 74 -7.81 7.21 -15.43
C LEU A 74 -9.14 6.57 -15.87
N LEU A 75 -9.46 5.39 -15.34
CA LEU A 75 -10.68 4.65 -15.69
C LEU A 75 -11.94 5.16 -15.00
N ALA A 76 -11.81 5.93 -13.92
CA ALA A 76 -12.91 6.52 -13.16
C ALA A 76 -13.55 7.75 -13.84
N MET A 77 -13.01 8.21 -14.98
CA MET A 77 -13.46 9.42 -15.70
C MET A 77 -14.75 9.26 -16.52
N GLY A 78 -15.48 8.14 -16.40
CA GLY A 78 -16.68 7.85 -17.19
C GLY A 78 -17.87 7.40 -16.34
N GLU A 79 -19.08 7.57 -16.87
CA GLU A 79 -20.29 6.99 -16.27
C GLU A 79 -20.19 5.47 -16.30
N ALA A 80 -20.32 4.86 -15.12
CA ALA A 80 -20.31 3.42 -14.95
C ALA A 80 -21.55 2.99 -14.14
N PRO A 81 -22.03 1.76 -14.33
CA PRO A 81 -23.03 1.17 -13.44
C PRO A 81 -22.57 1.23 -11.98
N ILE A 82 -23.53 1.29 -11.05
CA ILE A 82 -23.24 1.41 -9.61
C ILE A 82 -22.42 0.21 -9.11
N GLU A 83 -22.68 -0.97 -9.67
CA GLU A 83 -21.99 -2.23 -9.41
C GLU A 83 -20.49 -2.11 -9.73
N SER A 84 -20.17 -1.62 -10.93
CA SER A 84 -18.79 -1.37 -11.34
C SER A 84 -18.13 -0.29 -10.49
N THR A 85 -18.88 0.74 -10.11
CA THR A 85 -18.39 1.82 -9.25
C THR A 85 -18.01 1.30 -7.85
N LEU A 86 -18.83 0.41 -7.27
CA LEU A 86 -18.58 -0.22 -5.98
C LEU A 86 -17.34 -1.11 -6.01
N ILE A 87 -17.22 -1.99 -7.02
CA ILE A 87 -16.05 -2.87 -7.18
C ILE A 87 -14.77 -2.05 -7.32
N ARG A 88 -14.81 -1.04 -8.19
CA ARG A 88 -13.69 -0.11 -8.40
C ARG A 88 -13.31 0.56 -7.08
N ARG A 89 -14.29 1.14 -6.36
CA ARG A 89 -14.04 1.82 -5.08
C ARG A 89 -13.43 0.88 -4.04
N PHE A 90 -13.92 -0.36 -3.97
CA PHE A 90 -13.37 -1.38 -3.10
C PHE A 90 -11.91 -1.72 -3.43
N GLU A 91 -11.58 -1.91 -4.71
CA GLU A 91 -10.21 -2.18 -5.15
C GLU A 91 -9.28 -1.03 -4.76
N ALA A 92 -9.70 0.22 -5.00
CA ALA A 92 -8.90 1.39 -4.67
C ALA A 92 -8.69 1.54 -3.14
N LEU A 93 -9.71 1.32 -2.31
CA LEU A 93 -9.55 1.29 -0.85
C LEU A 93 -8.60 0.17 -0.39
N THR A 94 -8.69 -1.00 -1.00
CA THR A 94 -7.78 -2.12 -0.72
C THR A 94 -6.34 -1.76 -1.06
N LEU A 95 -6.11 -1.11 -2.21
CA LEU A 95 -4.79 -0.63 -2.63
C LEU A 95 -4.23 0.43 -1.67
N VAL A 96 -5.05 1.40 -1.24
CA VAL A 96 -4.66 2.42 -0.25
C VAL A 96 -4.27 1.77 1.08
N GLY A 97 -5.07 0.82 1.59
CA GLY A 97 -4.74 0.10 2.81
C GLY A 97 -3.46 -0.75 2.70
N ARG A 98 -3.19 -1.32 1.52
CA ARG A 98 -1.93 -2.04 1.25
C ARG A 98 -0.74 -1.07 1.20
N ALA A 99 -0.88 0.09 0.55
CA ALA A 99 0.14 1.12 0.52
C ALA A 99 0.49 1.61 1.95
N ALA A 100 -0.51 1.90 2.78
CA ALA A 100 -0.32 2.31 4.17
C ALA A 100 0.47 1.27 4.97
N GLY A 101 0.11 -0.01 4.84
CA GLY A 101 0.83 -1.12 5.47
C GLY A 101 2.27 -1.24 5.00
N MET A 102 2.51 -1.12 3.68
CA MET A 102 3.87 -1.17 3.12
C MET A 102 4.73 0.02 3.54
N LEU A 103 4.18 1.24 3.53
CA LEU A 103 4.86 2.45 3.99
C LEU A 103 5.26 2.37 5.46
N ARG A 104 4.43 1.73 6.29
CA ARG A 104 4.78 1.46 7.69
C ARG A 104 5.99 0.55 7.80
N VAL A 105 6.04 -0.53 7.02
CA VAL A 105 7.21 -1.44 7.01
C VAL A 105 8.44 -0.72 6.47
N VAL A 106 8.32 0.05 5.37
CA VAL A 106 9.42 0.86 4.82
C VAL A 106 9.97 1.82 5.88
N HIS A 107 9.11 2.56 6.57
CA HIS A 107 9.53 3.49 7.62
C HIS A 107 10.28 2.78 8.74
N GLN A 108 9.80 1.62 9.22
CA GLN A 108 10.51 0.84 10.23
C GLN A 108 11.86 0.32 9.71
N SER A 109 11.91 -0.24 8.51
CA SER A 109 13.18 -0.70 7.91
C SER A 109 14.18 0.43 7.70
N LEU A 110 13.73 1.63 7.34
CA LEU A 110 14.60 2.81 7.24
C LEU A 110 15.17 3.24 8.60
N LEU A 111 14.40 3.11 9.70
CA LEU A 111 14.91 3.40 11.04
C LEU A 111 15.97 2.39 11.48
N SER A 112 15.88 1.12 11.06
CA SER A 112 16.91 0.11 11.37
C SER A 112 18.24 0.39 10.68
N VAL A 113 18.23 0.98 9.49
CA VAL A 113 19.43 1.29 8.69
C VAL A 113 19.96 2.71 9.00
N TYR A 114 19.29 3.47 9.86
CA TYR A 114 19.76 4.79 10.26
C TYR A 114 21.07 4.70 11.08
N PRO A 115 22.09 5.54 10.81
CA PRO A 115 22.10 6.74 9.98
C PRO A 115 22.61 6.57 8.54
N ALA A 116 22.73 5.35 8.02
CA ALA A 116 23.25 5.12 6.66
C ALA A 116 22.30 5.59 5.54
N VAL A 117 21.05 5.93 5.89
CA VAL A 117 20.05 6.55 5.01
C VAL A 117 19.80 8.01 5.38
N ASP A 118 19.48 8.82 4.37
CA ASP A 118 19.15 10.24 4.55
C ASP A 118 17.88 10.44 5.39
N GLU A 119 17.95 11.28 6.41
CA GLU A 119 16.84 11.66 7.30
C GLU A 119 15.62 12.18 6.50
N ALA A 120 15.85 12.88 5.39
CA ALA A 120 14.79 13.39 4.54
C ALA A 120 13.90 12.28 3.95
N VAL A 121 14.47 11.09 3.72
CA VAL A 121 13.75 9.92 3.19
C VAL A 121 12.96 9.21 4.28
N VAL A 122 13.53 9.11 5.49
CA VAL A 122 12.82 8.60 6.69
C VAL A 122 11.56 9.45 6.96
N GLU A 123 11.71 10.77 7.00
CA GLU A 123 10.59 11.68 7.27
C GLU A 123 9.55 11.68 6.15
N ARG A 124 9.97 11.52 4.88
CA ARG A 124 9.04 11.39 3.75
C ARG A 124 8.21 10.10 3.86
N ALA A 125 8.84 8.98 4.24
CA ALA A 125 8.15 7.72 4.48
C ALA A 125 7.10 7.86 5.59
N ARG A 126 7.45 8.50 6.71
CA ARG A 126 6.53 8.77 7.83
C ARG A 126 5.33 9.62 7.43
N ARG A 127 5.54 10.68 6.63
CA ARG A 127 4.48 11.56 6.13
C ARG A 127 3.53 10.83 5.19
N LEU A 128 4.07 10.09 4.23
CA LEU A 128 3.26 9.28 3.30
C LEU A 128 2.47 8.22 4.05
N GLN A 129 3.08 7.53 5.01
CA GLN A 129 2.37 6.57 5.86
C GLN A 129 1.16 7.23 6.53
N THR A 130 1.37 8.41 7.15
CA THR A 130 0.29 9.16 7.83
C THR A 130 -0.81 9.56 6.84
N GLN A 131 -0.44 10.05 5.65
CA GLN A 131 -1.39 10.44 4.60
C GLN A 131 -2.25 9.27 4.13
N PHE A 132 -1.63 8.11 3.87
CA PHE A 132 -2.36 6.92 3.42
C PHE A 132 -3.18 6.28 4.55
N ASP A 133 -2.71 6.31 5.79
CA ASP A 133 -3.51 5.92 6.97
C ASP A 133 -4.76 6.82 7.07
N SER A 134 -4.63 8.15 6.89
CA SER A 134 -5.77 9.09 6.91
C SER A 134 -6.71 8.95 5.69
N GLY A 135 -6.16 8.74 4.49
CA GLY A 135 -6.95 8.51 3.26
C GLY A 135 -7.76 7.21 3.32
N ASN A 136 -7.24 6.18 4.00
CA ASN A 136 -8.01 4.97 4.26
C ASN A 136 -9.27 5.25 5.12
N GLU A 137 -9.22 6.24 6.01
CA GLU A 137 -10.34 6.61 6.90
C GLU A 137 -11.33 7.59 6.24
N HIS A 138 -10.84 8.51 5.38
CA HIS A 138 -11.64 9.63 4.85
C HIS A 138 -12.05 9.48 3.38
N GLY A 139 -11.54 8.47 2.68
CA GLY A 139 -11.81 8.22 1.27
C GLY A 139 -10.54 8.29 0.41
N LEU A 140 -10.60 7.60 -0.73
CA LEU A 140 -9.52 7.30 -1.68
C LEU A 140 -8.39 8.34 -1.75
N ALA A 141 -7.14 7.85 -1.78
CA ALA A 141 -5.97 8.64 -2.12
C ALA A 141 -6.23 9.40 -3.43
N ASN A 142 -5.97 10.71 -3.45
CA ASN A 142 -6.17 11.52 -4.65
C ASN A 142 -4.98 11.33 -5.63
N VAL A 143 -5.07 11.90 -6.83
CA VAL A 143 -3.98 11.80 -7.84
C VAL A 143 -2.65 12.31 -7.27
N GLU A 144 -2.66 13.38 -6.48
CA GLU A 144 -1.45 13.96 -5.89
C GLU A 144 -0.79 13.01 -4.88
N ASP A 145 -1.58 12.26 -4.12
CA ASP A 145 -1.07 11.25 -3.18
C ASP A 145 -0.41 10.08 -3.94
N VAL A 146 -0.97 9.69 -5.09
CA VAL A 146 -0.37 8.69 -5.98
C VAL A 146 0.94 9.20 -6.57
N ASP A 147 0.99 10.46 -7.01
CA ASP A 147 2.19 11.09 -7.57
C ASP A 147 3.33 11.12 -6.54
N ARG A 148 3.00 11.52 -5.30
CA ARG A 148 3.96 11.53 -4.18
C ARG A 148 4.44 10.13 -3.83
N LEU A 149 3.58 9.11 -3.92
CA LEU A 149 3.96 7.71 -3.69
C LEU A 149 4.94 7.22 -4.77
N GLU A 150 4.66 7.49 -6.04
CA GLU A 150 5.56 7.14 -7.15
C GLU A 150 6.92 7.85 -7.02
N GLU A 151 6.90 9.15 -6.71
CA GLU A 151 8.12 9.92 -6.53
C GLU A 151 8.96 9.38 -5.37
N PHE A 152 8.31 9.02 -4.26
CA PHE A 152 8.98 8.40 -3.13
C PHE A 152 9.59 7.04 -3.50
N ALA A 153 8.83 6.14 -4.14
CA ALA A 153 9.34 4.84 -4.55
C ALA A 153 10.55 4.98 -5.50
N ARG A 154 10.48 5.92 -6.45
CA ARG A 154 11.58 6.24 -7.36
C ARG A 154 12.81 6.79 -6.63
N SER A 155 12.61 7.74 -5.73
CA SER A 155 13.68 8.34 -4.93
C SER A 155 14.38 7.29 -4.04
N LEU A 156 13.60 6.42 -3.40
CA LEU A 156 14.12 5.37 -2.55
C LEU A 156 14.89 4.32 -3.38
N SER A 157 14.37 3.93 -4.54
CA SER A 157 15.08 3.05 -5.49
C SER A 157 16.47 3.59 -5.86
N LEU A 158 16.55 4.88 -6.21
CA LEU A 158 17.81 5.53 -6.58
C LEU A 158 18.83 5.55 -5.43
N GLN A 159 18.35 5.79 -4.20
CA GLN A 159 19.20 5.81 -3.02
C GLN A 159 19.70 4.41 -2.64
N LEU A 160 18.86 3.37 -2.76
CA LEU A 160 19.27 1.99 -2.54
C LEU A 160 20.28 1.50 -3.59
N ALA A 161 20.17 1.99 -4.83
CA ALA A 161 21.12 1.69 -5.91
C ALA A 161 22.46 2.43 -5.77
N SER A 162 22.49 3.56 -5.04
CA SER A 162 23.69 4.36 -4.76
C SER A 162 23.85 4.54 -3.24
N PRO A 163 24.12 3.47 -2.48
CA PRO A 163 24.31 3.59 -1.04
C PRO A 163 25.46 4.57 -0.80
N ASN A 164 25.19 5.62 -0.04
CA ASN A 164 26.20 6.60 0.36
C ASN A 164 27.36 5.83 0.99
N ARG A 165 28.47 5.70 0.24
CA ARG A 165 29.75 5.25 0.79
C ARG A 165 30.28 6.40 1.63
N SER A 166 29.88 6.47 2.89
CA SER A 166 30.65 7.15 3.93
C SER A 166 31.53 6.13 4.64
#